data_AF-M7TF75-F1
#
_entry.id   AF-M7TF75-F1
#
_cell.length_a   1.000
_cell.length_b   1.000
_cell.length_c   1.000
_cell.angle_alpha   90.00
_cell.angle_beta   90.00
_cell.angle_gamma   90.00
#
_symmetry.space_group_name_H-M   'P 1'
#
loop_
_entity.id
_entity.type
_entity.pdbx_description
1 polymer ?
#
loop_
_entity_poly.entity_id
_entity_poly.type
_entity_poly.pdbx_seq_one_letter_code
_entity_poly.pdbx_strand_id
1 'polypeptide(L)'
;MVYPNGVGGSWAGANYSEVSIDEDLQFVSDLLDEIRLDYCVDDSRIYATGMSNGGTFVNVIACSPLGDQFAAFAPASGAYYTDTSGVSGCTPARSPLPMLSIHGGNDGSVSYTGGEGSGGLLPPISDWLGWWAERSGCTDEKIEDSFEGDVHHSTWTCGDGVEGLLQHWKVDSMGHCWASTEINFSQIAAGEGPTHIQANDIIMEFFDQYTKP
;
A
#
# COMPACT_ATOMS: atom_id res chain seq x y z
N MET A 1 -8.23 3.58 14.76
CA MET A 1 -8.49 3.68 13.31
C MET A 1 -8.94 5.09 13.02
N VAL A 2 -8.24 5.81 12.15
CA VAL A 2 -8.57 7.19 11.75
C VAL A 2 -8.61 7.24 10.23
N TYR A 3 -9.63 7.88 9.66
CA TYR A 3 -9.84 8.01 8.22
C TYR A 3 -9.93 9.50 7.87
N PRO A 4 -8.78 10.18 7.69
CA PRO A 4 -8.80 11.57 7.30
C PRO A 4 -9.22 11.73 5.83
N ASN A 5 -9.69 12.92 5.46
CA ASN A 5 -10.01 13.27 4.08
C ASN A 5 -8.91 14.13 3.50
N GLY A 6 -8.42 13.77 2.31
CA GLY A 6 -7.57 14.65 1.51
C GLY A 6 -8.34 15.85 0.96
N VAL A 7 -7.64 16.95 0.69
CA VAL A 7 -8.23 18.14 0.08
C VAL A 7 -8.74 17.79 -1.33
N GLY A 8 -9.95 18.24 -1.68
CA GLY A 8 -10.58 17.87 -2.95
C GLY A 8 -11.01 16.40 -3.07
N GLY A 9 -10.88 15.61 -1.99
CA GLY A 9 -11.15 14.17 -2.01
C GLY A 9 -10.01 13.34 -2.61
N SER A 10 -8.81 13.92 -2.71
CA SER A 10 -7.61 13.26 -3.24
C SER A 10 -6.41 13.53 -2.34
N TRP A 11 -5.51 12.56 -2.28
CA TRP A 11 -4.18 12.67 -1.71
C TRP A 11 -3.14 12.92 -2.79
N ALA A 12 -2.14 13.73 -2.45
CA ALA A 12 -1.01 14.06 -3.28
C ALA A 12 -0.19 12.82 -3.68
N GLY A 13 0.42 12.90 -4.87
CA GLY A 13 1.10 11.79 -5.55
C GLY A 13 0.54 11.56 -6.94
N ALA A 14 -0.74 11.86 -7.16
CA ALA A 14 -1.33 11.96 -8.49
C ALA A 14 -1.30 13.41 -9.00
N ASN A 15 -1.16 13.62 -10.31
CA ASN A 15 -1.11 14.97 -10.89
C ASN A 15 -2.42 15.78 -10.77
N TYR A 16 -3.55 15.13 -10.44
CA TYR A 16 -4.86 15.77 -10.27
C TYR A 16 -5.11 16.26 -8.84
N SER A 17 -4.16 16.06 -7.92
CA SER A 17 -4.29 16.45 -6.53
C SER A 17 -4.24 17.98 -6.39
N GLU A 18 -5.09 18.54 -5.52
CA GLU A 18 -5.15 19.99 -5.31
C GLU A 18 -3.99 20.54 -4.47
N VAL A 19 -3.40 19.69 -3.63
CA VAL A 19 -2.30 20.02 -2.72
C VAL A 19 -1.04 19.25 -3.06
N SER A 20 0.10 19.76 -2.58
CA SER A 20 1.41 19.14 -2.76
C SER A 20 1.61 17.94 -1.84
N ILE A 21 2.60 17.09 -2.18
CA ILE A 21 3.04 15.98 -1.33
C ILE A 21 3.46 16.48 0.06
N ASP A 22 4.19 17.60 0.12
CA ASP A 22 4.68 18.15 1.39
C ASP A 22 3.52 18.62 2.29
N GLU A 23 2.46 19.20 1.72
CA GLU A 23 1.27 19.63 2.47
C GLU A 23 0.52 18.43 3.07
N ASP A 24 0.29 17.37 2.30
CA ASP A 24 -0.38 16.18 2.80
C ASP A 24 0.49 15.40 3.82
N LEU A 25 1.82 15.35 3.63
CA LEU A 25 2.73 14.78 4.63
C LEU A 25 2.73 15.60 5.92
N GLN A 26 2.73 16.93 5.83
CA GLN A 26 2.60 17.80 7.01
C GLN A 26 1.27 17.55 7.73
N PHE A 27 0.17 17.43 6.99
CA PHE A 27 -1.13 17.11 7.57
C PHE A 27 -1.11 15.77 8.34
N VAL A 28 -0.51 14.72 7.79
CA VAL A 28 -0.38 13.43 8.49
C VAL A 28 0.49 13.56 9.74
N SER A 29 1.58 14.33 9.68
CA SER A 29 2.41 14.61 10.86
C SER A 29 1.61 15.30 11.96
N ASP A 30 0.89 16.37 11.62
CA ASP A 30 0.08 17.14 12.57
C ASP A 30 -1.04 16.27 13.17
N LEU A 31 -1.68 15.43 12.36
CA LEU A 31 -2.71 14.50 12.80
C LEU A 31 -2.16 13.47 13.80
N LEU A 32 -0.98 12.90 13.55
CA LEU A 32 -0.35 11.96 14.48
C LEU A 32 -0.07 12.64 15.82
N ASP A 33 0.43 13.86 15.80
CA ASP A 33 0.72 14.63 17.01
C ASP A 33 -0.57 14.97 17.78
N GLU A 34 -1.65 15.36 17.09
CA GLU A 34 -2.95 15.59 17.72
C GLU A 34 -3.52 14.32 18.38
N ILE A 35 -3.48 13.18 17.70
CA ILE A 35 -3.96 11.90 18.25
C ILE A 35 -3.15 11.50 19.49
N ARG A 36 -1.82 11.70 19.48
CA ARG A 36 -0.96 11.41 20.63
C ARG A 36 -1.26 12.29 21.85
N LEU A 37 -1.71 13.52 21.62
CA LEU A 37 -2.10 14.42 22.71
C LEU A 37 -3.42 13.98 23.35
N ASP A 38 -4.37 13.51 22.54
CA ASP A 38 -5.72 13.20 23.00
C ASP A 38 -5.90 11.74 23.47
N TYR A 39 -5.06 10.82 23.02
CA TYR A 39 -5.21 9.39 23.26
C TYR A 39 -3.89 8.72 23.66
N CYS A 40 -3.99 7.62 24.43
CA CYS A 40 -2.84 6.75 24.69
C CYS A 40 -2.54 5.90 23.45
N VAL A 41 -1.60 6.36 22.63
CA VAL A 41 -1.10 5.65 21.45
C VAL A 41 0.15 4.85 21.81
N ASP A 42 0.23 3.61 21.33
CA ASP A 42 1.49 2.88 21.29
C ASP A 42 2.26 3.30 20.04
N ASP A 43 3.26 4.17 20.20
CA ASP A 43 4.08 4.70 19.10
C ASP A 43 4.90 3.63 18.37
N SER A 44 5.01 2.42 18.94
CA SER A 44 5.61 1.29 18.25
C SER A 44 4.64 0.58 17.31
N ARG A 45 3.34 0.91 17.34
CA ARG A 45 2.25 0.23 16.62
C ARG A 45 1.35 1.19 15.85
N ILE A 46 1.96 2.03 15.02
CA ILE A 46 1.25 2.90 14.08
C ILE A 46 1.38 2.29 12.68
N TYR A 47 0.26 2.12 11.98
CA TYR A 47 0.21 1.45 10.68
C TYR A 47 -0.57 2.31 9.68
N ALA A 48 -0.29 2.15 8.38
CA ALA A 48 -1.00 2.86 7.32
C ALA A 48 -1.49 1.91 6.24
N THR A 49 -2.75 2.07 5.85
CA THR A 49 -3.38 1.35 4.75
C THR A 49 -4.36 2.28 4.03
N GLY A 50 -4.65 1.97 2.77
CA GLY A 50 -5.48 2.80 1.91
C GLY A 50 -5.65 2.14 0.55
N MET A 51 -6.75 2.46 -0.12
CA MET A 51 -7.09 1.92 -1.44
C MET A 51 -6.89 2.96 -2.54
N SER A 52 -6.53 2.55 -3.75
CA SER A 52 -6.52 3.43 -4.93
C SER A 52 -5.59 4.63 -4.73
N ASN A 53 -6.08 5.86 -4.88
CA ASN A 53 -5.34 7.07 -4.52
C ASN A 53 -4.85 7.08 -3.04
N GLY A 54 -5.61 6.49 -2.11
CA GLY A 54 -5.14 6.28 -0.73
C GLY A 54 -3.99 5.26 -0.65
N GLY A 55 -3.99 4.24 -1.50
CA GLY A 55 -2.89 3.27 -1.61
C GLY A 55 -1.63 3.90 -2.21
N THR A 56 -1.78 4.78 -3.19
CA THR A 56 -0.71 5.66 -3.68
C THR A 56 -0.11 6.47 -2.53
N PHE A 57 -0.97 7.11 -1.73
CA PHE A 57 -0.51 7.97 -0.65
C PHE A 57 0.17 7.21 0.49
N VAL A 58 -0.28 5.98 0.79
CA VAL A 58 0.44 5.07 1.71
C VAL A 58 1.87 4.83 1.23
N ASN A 59 2.09 4.63 -0.08
CA ASN A 59 3.43 4.52 -0.65
C ASN A 59 4.21 5.84 -0.58
N VAL A 60 3.55 7.00 -0.75
CA VAL A 60 4.17 8.33 -0.56
C VAL A 60 4.68 8.49 0.88
N ILE A 61 3.86 8.15 1.88
CA ILE A 61 4.27 8.18 3.30
C ILE A 61 5.48 7.27 3.51
N ALA A 62 5.42 6.01 3.05
CA ALA A 62 6.50 5.04 3.20
C ALA A 62 7.82 5.50 2.56
N CYS A 63 7.74 6.22 1.44
CA CYS A 63 8.88 6.77 0.72
C CYS A 63 9.47 8.06 1.33
N SER A 64 8.86 8.61 2.38
CA SER A 64 9.22 9.91 2.97
C SER A 64 9.90 9.74 4.34
N PRO A 65 10.51 10.83 4.90
CA PRO A 65 10.96 10.85 6.29
C PRO A 65 9.87 10.51 7.32
N LEU A 66 8.60 10.82 7.00
CA LEU A 66 7.47 10.51 7.87
C LEU A 66 7.21 9.00 7.99
N GLY A 67 7.73 8.20 7.05
CA GLY A 67 7.64 6.74 7.11
C GLY A 67 8.24 6.13 8.38
N ASP A 68 9.17 6.83 9.05
CA ASP A 68 9.73 6.41 10.35
C ASP A 68 8.68 6.43 11.49
N GLN A 69 7.56 7.10 11.31
CA GLN A 69 6.49 7.10 12.31
C GLN A 69 5.70 5.79 12.33
N PHE A 70 5.77 5.00 11.27
CA PHE A 70 4.94 3.82 11.06
C PHE A 70 5.75 2.52 11.21
N ALA A 71 5.14 1.49 11.78
CA ALA A 71 5.70 0.16 11.94
C ALA A 71 5.62 -0.67 10.64
N ALA A 72 4.50 -0.57 9.91
CA ALA A 72 4.25 -1.28 8.65
C ALA A 72 3.21 -0.57 7.77
N PHE A 73 3.22 -0.90 6.49
CA PHE A 73 2.35 -0.33 5.46
C PHE A 73 1.60 -1.42 4.69
N ALA A 74 0.35 -1.15 4.33
CA ALA A 74 -0.42 -2.08 3.51
C ALA A 74 -1.30 -1.38 2.45
N PRO A 75 -0.76 -0.90 1.33
CA PRO A 75 -1.56 -0.31 0.27
C PRO A 75 -2.38 -1.37 -0.50
N ALA A 76 -3.57 -0.99 -0.95
CA ALA A 76 -4.42 -1.84 -1.80
C ALA A 76 -4.77 -1.12 -3.11
N SER A 77 -4.72 -1.82 -4.25
CA SER A 77 -5.05 -1.29 -5.57
C SER A 77 -4.41 0.08 -5.88
N GLY A 78 -3.19 0.32 -5.39
CA GLY A 78 -2.54 1.64 -5.42
C GLY A 78 -1.93 1.99 -6.77
N ALA A 79 -1.99 3.27 -7.16
CA ALA A 79 -1.39 3.79 -8.40
C ALA A 79 0.00 4.40 -8.13
N TYR A 80 1.08 3.69 -8.46
CA TYR A 80 2.44 4.06 -8.08
C TYR A 80 3.19 4.84 -9.17
N TYR A 81 2.79 6.09 -9.41
CA TYR A 81 3.27 6.90 -10.53
C TYR A 81 4.80 7.06 -10.61
N THR A 82 5.34 6.93 -11.82
CA THR A 82 6.80 6.92 -12.02
C THR A 82 7.47 8.29 -11.88
N ASP A 83 6.72 9.36 -12.08
CA ASP A 83 7.19 10.75 -12.11
C ASP A 83 7.15 11.44 -10.75
N THR A 84 6.27 11.00 -9.84
CA THR A 84 6.14 11.52 -8.48
C THR A 84 6.66 10.56 -7.41
N SER A 85 6.74 9.26 -7.70
CA SER A 85 7.11 8.22 -6.72
C SER A 85 8.01 7.10 -7.26
N GLY A 86 8.27 7.06 -8.58
CA GLY A 86 9.07 6.01 -9.22
C GLY A 86 10.56 6.28 -9.16
N VAL A 87 11.28 5.36 -8.52
CA VAL A 87 12.75 5.17 -8.49
C VAL A 87 13.61 6.37 -8.04
N SER A 88 13.47 7.56 -8.62
CA SER A 88 14.38 8.70 -8.41
C SER A 88 14.03 9.63 -7.23
N GLY A 89 12.94 9.36 -6.49
CA GLY A 89 12.49 10.20 -5.38
C GLY A 89 12.07 9.48 -4.09
N CYS A 90 12.03 8.13 -4.08
CA CYS A 90 11.62 7.38 -2.90
C CYS A 90 12.81 7.14 -1.96
N THR A 91 12.80 7.81 -0.80
CA THR A 91 13.88 7.79 0.20
C THR A 91 13.31 7.42 1.58
N PRO A 92 12.93 6.14 1.78
CA PRO A 92 12.35 5.70 3.04
C PRO A 92 13.28 6.02 4.21
N ALA A 93 12.70 6.52 5.30
CA ALA A 93 13.43 7.00 6.48
C ALA A 93 14.28 5.91 7.17
N ARG A 94 13.84 4.65 7.05
CA ARG A 94 14.52 3.45 7.53
C ARG A 94 14.41 2.36 6.48
N SER A 95 15.34 1.41 6.51
CA SER A 95 15.26 0.18 5.71
C SER A 95 15.75 -1.00 6.56
N PRO A 96 15.05 -2.15 6.54
CA PRO A 96 13.84 -2.42 5.75
C PRO A 96 12.55 -1.84 6.37
N LEU A 97 11.54 -1.60 5.52
CA LEU A 97 10.16 -1.23 5.92
C LEU A 97 9.21 -2.38 5.61
N PRO A 98 8.47 -2.93 6.58
CA PRO A 98 7.46 -3.94 6.30
C PRO A 98 6.34 -3.39 5.40
N MET A 99 6.06 -4.09 4.30
CA MET A 99 5.11 -3.69 3.27
C MET A 99 4.28 -4.89 2.79
N LEU A 100 2.95 -4.78 2.79
CA LEU A 100 2.04 -5.76 2.20
C LEU A 100 1.14 -5.11 1.16
N SER A 101 1.19 -5.55 -0.09
CA SER A 101 0.32 -5.01 -1.15
C SER A 101 -0.76 -5.99 -1.57
N ILE A 102 -1.99 -5.52 -1.80
CA ILE A 102 -3.07 -6.32 -2.39
C ILE A 102 -3.52 -5.66 -3.69
N HIS A 103 -3.56 -6.39 -4.81
CA HIS A 103 -3.93 -5.81 -6.11
C HIS A 103 -4.71 -6.80 -6.98
N GLY A 104 -5.63 -6.28 -7.78
CA GLY A 104 -6.44 -7.07 -8.72
C GLY A 104 -5.70 -7.31 -10.04
N GLY A 105 -5.70 -8.54 -10.54
CA GLY A 105 -5.15 -8.84 -11.87
C GLY A 105 -5.98 -8.26 -13.01
N ASN A 106 -7.29 -8.10 -12.80
CA ASN A 106 -8.24 -7.53 -13.74
C ASN A 106 -8.58 -6.06 -13.39
N ASP A 107 -7.71 -5.37 -12.65
CA ASP A 107 -7.91 -3.98 -12.26
C ASP A 107 -7.93 -3.05 -13.49
N GLY A 108 -9.13 -2.63 -13.89
CA GLY A 108 -9.35 -1.75 -15.04
C GLY A 108 -9.07 -0.27 -14.78
N SER A 109 -8.80 0.14 -13.54
CA SER A 109 -8.48 1.54 -13.20
C SER A 109 -6.98 1.74 -13.00
N VAL A 110 -6.33 0.78 -12.33
CA VAL A 110 -4.89 0.73 -12.07
C VAL A 110 -4.38 -0.62 -12.57
N SER A 111 -4.12 -0.68 -13.86
CA SER A 111 -3.68 -1.90 -14.56
C SER A 111 -2.51 -2.56 -13.86
N TYR A 112 -2.65 -3.86 -13.57
CA TYR A 112 -1.58 -4.66 -12.95
C TYR A 112 -0.29 -4.65 -13.79
N THR A 113 -0.42 -4.58 -15.12
CA THR A 113 0.71 -4.56 -16.06
C THR A 113 1.23 -3.14 -16.34
N GLY A 114 0.78 -2.13 -15.59
CA GLY A 114 1.12 -0.74 -15.81
C GLY A 114 0.43 -0.13 -17.02
N GLY A 115 0.86 1.08 -17.40
CA GLY A 115 0.31 1.86 -18.50
C GLY A 115 -0.01 3.30 -18.10
N GLU A 116 -0.85 3.97 -18.90
CA GLU A 116 -1.28 5.33 -18.60
C GLU A 116 -2.40 5.31 -17.56
N GLY A 117 -2.15 5.88 -16.38
CA GLY A 117 -3.16 6.11 -15.35
C GLY A 117 -3.74 7.52 -15.44
N SER A 118 -4.83 7.78 -14.71
CA SER A 118 -5.47 9.11 -14.66
C SER A 118 -4.55 10.22 -14.14
N GLY A 119 -3.55 9.85 -13.32
CA GLY A 119 -2.61 10.76 -12.68
C GLY A 119 -1.20 10.78 -13.28
N GLY A 120 -0.96 10.03 -14.37
CA GLY A 120 0.34 9.86 -15.01
C GLY A 120 0.70 8.40 -15.32
N LEU A 121 1.94 8.19 -15.77
CA LEU A 121 2.44 6.87 -16.14
C LEU A 121 2.62 5.97 -14.91
N LEU A 122 2.12 4.74 -15.03
CA LEU A 122 2.17 3.70 -14.00
C LEU A 122 3.12 2.58 -14.43
N PRO A 123 4.02 2.13 -13.54
CA PRO A 123 4.79 0.93 -13.77
C PRO A 123 3.89 -0.31 -13.61
N PRO A 124 4.28 -1.47 -14.17
CA PRO A 124 3.75 -2.74 -13.72
C PRO A 124 3.88 -2.88 -12.20
N ILE A 125 2.91 -3.53 -11.55
CA ILE A 125 2.96 -3.78 -10.10
C ILE A 125 4.18 -4.63 -9.73
N SER A 126 4.60 -5.54 -10.62
CA SER A 126 5.85 -6.31 -10.48
C SER A 126 7.10 -5.42 -10.38
N ASP A 127 7.15 -4.32 -11.13
CA ASP A 127 8.30 -3.41 -11.11
C ASP A 127 8.31 -2.62 -9.79
N TRP A 128 7.14 -2.14 -9.35
CA TRP A 128 7.00 -1.48 -8.05
C TRP A 128 7.41 -2.39 -6.88
N LEU A 129 6.99 -3.66 -6.89
CA LEU A 129 7.42 -4.68 -5.93
C LEU A 129 8.94 -4.91 -6.01
N GLY A 130 9.49 -5.01 -7.22
CA GLY A 130 10.92 -5.16 -7.45
C GLY A 130 11.73 -4.02 -6.84
N TRP A 131 11.25 -2.77 -6.95
CA TRP A 131 11.91 -1.63 -6.32
C TRP A 131 11.85 -1.70 -4.79
N TRP A 132 10.71 -2.10 -4.19
CA TRP A 132 10.63 -2.29 -2.74
C TRP A 132 11.50 -3.44 -2.24
N ALA A 133 11.59 -4.51 -3.03
CA ALA A 133 12.48 -5.63 -2.75
C ALA A 133 13.95 -5.19 -2.76
N GLU A 134 14.36 -4.39 -3.75
CA GLU A 134 15.71 -3.81 -3.82
C GLU A 134 15.99 -2.89 -2.61
N ARG A 135 15.08 -1.95 -2.31
CA ARG A 135 15.25 -1.02 -1.18
C ARG A 135 15.33 -1.74 0.17
N SER A 136 14.65 -2.88 0.30
CA SER A 136 14.61 -3.67 1.53
C SER A 136 15.68 -4.77 1.58
N GLY A 137 16.52 -4.89 0.55
CA GLY A 137 17.58 -5.90 0.49
C GLY A 137 17.04 -7.33 0.47
N CYS A 138 15.96 -7.58 -0.27
CA CYS A 138 15.37 -8.91 -0.35
C CYS A 138 16.15 -9.85 -1.28
N THR A 139 16.22 -11.14 -0.93
CA THR A 139 17.01 -12.14 -1.66
C THR A 139 16.17 -13.19 -2.37
N ASP A 140 15.06 -13.61 -1.75
CA ASP A 140 14.27 -14.75 -2.19
C ASP A 140 12.79 -14.37 -2.24
N GLU A 141 12.12 -14.75 -3.33
CA GLU A 141 10.66 -14.71 -3.49
C GLU A 141 10.11 -16.12 -3.41
N LYS A 142 9.07 -16.32 -2.60
CA LYS A 142 8.24 -17.52 -2.57
C LYS A 142 6.84 -17.14 -3.04
N ILE A 143 6.29 -17.91 -3.96
CA ILE A 143 4.92 -17.73 -4.46
C ILE A 143 4.09 -18.94 -4.05
N GLU A 144 2.94 -18.67 -3.43
CA GLU A 144 1.93 -19.67 -3.10
C GLU A 144 0.64 -19.38 -3.87
N ASP A 145 0.24 -20.35 -4.69
CA ASP A 145 -1.01 -20.28 -5.46
C ASP A 145 -2.15 -20.96 -4.72
N SER A 146 -3.33 -20.36 -4.75
CA SER A 146 -4.57 -20.92 -4.18
C SER A 146 -5.77 -20.63 -5.08
N PHE A 147 -6.93 -21.22 -4.74
CA PHE A 147 -8.18 -21.08 -5.51
C PHE A 147 -8.01 -21.38 -7.00
N GLU A 148 -7.45 -22.57 -7.30
CA GLU A 148 -7.19 -23.01 -8.68
C GLU A 148 -6.25 -22.08 -9.48
N GLY A 149 -5.43 -21.30 -8.77
CA GLY A 149 -4.47 -20.37 -9.36
C GLY A 149 -5.04 -18.97 -9.62
N ASP A 150 -6.22 -18.65 -9.08
CA ASP A 150 -6.75 -17.27 -9.14
C ASP A 150 -6.11 -16.34 -8.12
N VAL A 151 -5.58 -16.89 -7.01
CA VAL A 151 -4.95 -16.10 -5.95
C VAL A 151 -3.48 -16.49 -5.84
N HIS A 152 -2.61 -15.48 -5.90
CA HIS A 152 -1.17 -15.61 -5.76
C HIS A 152 -0.69 -14.81 -4.55
N HIS A 153 0.02 -15.46 -3.64
CA HIS A 153 0.67 -14.82 -2.51
C HIS A 153 2.18 -14.90 -2.67
N SER A 154 2.80 -13.78 -3.05
CA SER A 154 4.25 -13.63 -3.06
C SER A 154 4.73 -13.13 -1.70
N THR A 155 5.79 -13.75 -1.19
CA THR A 155 6.44 -13.41 0.07
C THR A 155 7.94 -13.31 -0.17
N TRP A 156 8.56 -12.23 0.29
CA TRP A 156 10.00 -12.03 0.21
C TRP A 156 10.67 -12.08 1.58
N THR A 157 11.87 -12.65 1.60
CA THR A 157 12.79 -12.59 2.74
C THR A 157 13.74 -11.42 2.55
N CYS A 158 13.81 -10.51 3.53
CA CYS A 158 14.50 -9.22 3.41
C CYS A 158 15.38 -8.87 4.60
N GLY A 159 16.29 -7.90 4.42
CA GLY A 159 17.22 -7.46 5.45
C GLY A 159 18.05 -8.62 6.02
N ASP A 160 18.06 -8.76 7.35
CA ASP A 160 18.79 -9.81 8.08
C ASP A 160 18.06 -11.18 8.07
N GLY A 161 17.35 -11.50 6.99
CA GLY A 161 16.63 -12.77 6.83
C GLY A 161 15.20 -12.78 7.41
N VAL A 162 14.55 -11.62 7.47
CA VAL A 162 13.15 -11.51 7.93
C VAL A 162 12.21 -12.00 6.83
N GLU A 163 11.66 -13.19 6.99
CA GLU A 163 10.66 -13.77 6.08
C GLU A 163 9.35 -12.97 6.14
N GLY A 164 8.73 -12.74 4.98
CA GLY A 164 7.43 -12.06 4.91
C GLY A 164 7.47 -10.56 5.12
N LEU A 165 8.66 -9.93 5.10
CA LEU A 165 8.78 -8.49 5.31
C LEU A 165 8.13 -7.69 4.17
N LEU A 166 8.32 -8.15 2.93
CA LEU A 166 7.56 -7.70 1.78
C LEU A 166 6.61 -8.82 1.38
N GLN A 167 5.34 -8.49 1.16
CA GLN A 167 4.31 -9.43 0.69
C GLN A 167 3.46 -8.80 -0.39
N HIS A 168 2.95 -9.65 -1.28
CA HIS A 168 1.99 -9.25 -2.30
C HIS A 168 0.92 -10.31 -2.49
N TRP A 169 -0.33 -9.88 -2.44
CA TRP A 169 -1.49 -10.67 -2.83
C TRP A 169 -2.02 -10.16 -4.16
N LYS A 170 -2.04 -11.04 -5.16
CA LYS A 170 -2.70 -10.81 -6.44
C LYS A 170 -3.92 -11.71 -6.54
N VAL A 171 -5.07 -11.14 -6.91
CA VAL A 171 -6.27 -11.90 -7.25
C VAL A 171 -6.59 -11.66 -8.71
N ASP A 172 -6.39 -12.66 -9.57
CA ASP A 172 -6.47 -12.52 -11.02
C ASP A 172 -7.83 -12.04 -11.49
N SER A 173 -8.90 -12.60 -10.93
CA SER A 173 -10.29 -12.22 -11.23
C SER A 173 -10.72 -10.87 -10.66
N MET A 174 -10.02 -10.32 -9.67
CA MET A 174 -10.39 -9.09 -8.98
C MET A 174 -10.01 -7.86 -9.81
N GLY A 175 -10.90 -6.87 -9.84
CA GLY A 175 -10.66 -5.56 -10.43
C GLY A 175 -10.27 -4.51 -9.41
N HIS A 176 -10.78 -3.28 -9.58
CA HIS A 176 -10.39 -2.14 -8.76
C HIS A 176 -11.24 -2.04 -7.47
N CYS A 177 -11.09 -2.99 -6.56
CA CYS A 177 -11.85 -3.01 -5.31
C CYS A 177 -10.99 -3.43 -4.09
N TRP A 178 -11.52 -3.16 -2.90
CA TRP A 178 -11.00 -3.68 -1.65
C TRP A 178 -11.45 -5.14 -1.49
N ALA A 179 -10.49 -6.06 -1.49
CA ALA A 179 -10.79 -7.49 -1.43
C ALA A 179 -11.56 -7.86 -0.16
N SER A 180 -12.68 -8.56 -0.32
CA SER A 180 -13.51 -9.06 0.77
C SER A 180 -14.32 -10.26 0.32
N THR A 181 -14.41 -11.27 1.17
CA THR A 181 -15.27 -12.46 0.98
C THR A 181 -16.75 -12.15 1.16
N GLU A 182 -17.08 -10.95 1.64
CA GLU A 182 -18.43 -10.40 1.76
C GLU A 182 -18.56 -9.13 0.92
N ILE A 183 -19.77 -8.86 0.40
CA ILE A 183 -20.00 -7.67 -0.42
C ILE A 183 -19.69 -6.39 0.36
N ASN A 184 -18.89 -5.50 -0.22
CA ASN A 184 -18.58 -4.20 0.34
C ASN A 184 -18.82 -3.06 -0.68
N PHE A 185 -18.75 -1.81 -0.21
CA PHE A 185 -19.02 -0.64 -1.06
C PHE A 185 -18.07 -0.53 -2.25
N SER A 186 -16.79 -0.86 -2.08
CA SER A 186 -15.79 -0.76 -3.16
C SER A 186 -16.05 -1.78 -4.28
N GLN A 187 -16.44 -3.01 -3.93
CA GLN A 187 -16.81 -4.04 -4.89
C GLN A 187 -18.06 -3.61 -5.69
N ILE A 188 -19.08 -3.09 -5.01
CA ILE A 188 -20.27 -2.55 -5.68
C ILE A 188 -19.90 -1.42 -6.63
N ALA A 189 -19.04 -0.49 -6.21
CA ALA A 189 -18.58 0.63 -7.03
C ALA A 189 -17.78 0.17 -8.27
N ALA A 190 -17.02 -0.91 -8.14
CA ALA A 190 -16.29 -1.54 -9.24
C ALA A 190 -17.18 -2.41 -10.15
N GLY A 191 -18.45 -2.65 -9.78
CA GLY A 191 -19.34 -3.57 -10.50
C GLY A 191 -19.00 -5.05 -10.26
N GLU A 192 -18.33 -5.35 -9.14
CA GLU A 192 -17.82 -6.66 -8.77
C GLU A 192 -18.58 -7.28 -7.59
N GLY A 193 -18.34 -8.57 -7.38
CA GLY A 193 -18.85 -9.33 -6.23
C GLY A 193 -17.77 -9.60 -5.19
N PRO A 194 -18.07 -10.47 -4.21
CA PRO A 194 -17.08 -10.97 -3.26
C PRO A 194 -15.87 -11.63 -3.94
N THR A 195 -14.70 -11.43 -3.35
CA THR A 195 -13.42 -12.01 -3.77
C THR A 195 -13.06 -13.24 -2.94
N HIS A 196 -12.00 -13.96 -3.32
CA HIS A 196 -11.53 -15.14 -2.58
C HIS A 196 -10.84 -14.82 -1.25
N ILE A 197 -10.25 -13.63 -1.11
CA ILE A 197 -9.50 -13.21 0.08
C ILE A 197 -10.23 -12.11 0.86
N GLN A 198 -9.90 -11.99 2.15
CA GLN A 198 -10.40 -10.96 3.06
C GLN A 198 -9.25 -10.01 3.42
N ALA A 199 -9.18 -8.85 2.77
CA ALA A 199 -8.06 -7.92 2.92
C ALA A 199 -7.91 -7.42 4.36
N ASN A 200 -9.01 -7.20 5.07
CA ASN A 200 -8.96 -6.71 6.46
C ASN A 200 -8.21 -7.68 7.37
N ASP A 201 -8.51 -8.98 7.27
CA ASP A 201 -7.89 -9.99 8.13
C ASP A 201 -6.41 -10.15 7.79
N ILE A 202 -6.09 -10.25 6.49
CA ILE A 202 -4.71 -10.34 6.01
C ILE A 202 -3.87 -9.14 6.46
N ILE A 203 -4.39 -7.91 6.30
CA ILE A 203 -3.68 -6.68 6.66
C ILE A 203 -3.50 -6.58 8.18
N MET A 204 -4.51 -6.92 8.97
CA MET A 204 -4.41 -6.87 10.42
C MET A 204 -3.43 -7.92 10.95
N GLU A 205 -3.48 -9.14 10.43
CA GLU A 205 -2.52 -10.20 10.76
C GLU A 205 -1.08 -9.81 10.40
N PHE A 206 -0.89 -9.13 9.26
CA PHE A 206 0.41 -8.60 8.86
C PHE A 206 0.88 -7.50 9.82
N PHE A 207 0.03 -6.54 10.15
CA PHE A 207 0.39 -5.46 11.08
C PHE A 207 0.77 -5.97 12.48
N ASP A 208 0.08 -6.99 12.99
CA ASP A 208 0.38 -7.59 14.29
C ASP A 208 1.77 -8.25 14.38
N GLN A 209 2.42 -8.52 13.24
CA GLN A 209 3.79 -9.08 13.21
C GLN A 209 4.87 -8.03 13.44
N TYR A 210 4.56 -6.73 13.29
CA TYR A 210 5.57 -5.68 13.30
C TYR A 210 5.32 -4.63 14.36
N THR A 211 6.38 -4.30 15.09
CA THR A 211 6.50 -3.11 15.90
C THR A 211 7.68 -2.29 15.39
N LYS A 212 7.58 -0.97 15.45
CA LYS A 212 8.71 -0.09 15.15
C LYS A 212 9.87 -0.38 16.12
N PRO A 213 11.14 -0.46 15.64
CA PRO A 213 12.31 -0.67 16.49
C PRO A 213 12.55 0.42 17.55
#